data_AF-A0A917XVF0-F1
#
_entry.id   AF-A0A917XVF0-F1
#
_cell.length_a   1.000
_cell.length_b   1.000
_cell.length_c   1.000
_cell.angle_alpha   90.00
_cell.angle_beta   90.00
_cell.angle_gamma   90.00
#
_symmetry.space_group_name_H-M   'P 1'
#
loop_
_entity.id
_entity.type
_entity.pdbx_description
1 polymer ?
#
loop_
_entity_poly.entity_id
_entity_poly.type
_entity_poly.pdbx_seq_one_letter_code
_entity_poly.pdbx_strand_id
1 'polypeptide(L)' 'MTISRECPTCGSRQDFRKLNDAEKAAVRAEKGERHFVNNLWRCTAKGCLWYQPYLHTRGGDVLPEKFREDPPPEPGAD' A
#
# COMPACT_ATOMS: atom_id res chain seq x y z
N MET A 1 4.20 1.32 13.73
CA MET A 1 4.98 0.08 13.52
C MET A 1 5.01 -0.21 12.03
N THR A 2 6.20 -0.38 11.48
CA THR A 2 6.43 -0.76 10.08
C THR A 2 7.20 -2.08 10.01
N ILE A 3 7.17 -2.73 8.87
CA ILE A 3 7.99 -3.91 8.56
C ILE A 3 8.70 -3.72 7.24
N SER A 4 9.91 -4.24 7.10
CA SER A 4 10.63 -4.19 5.83
C SER A 4 10.36 -5.47 5.02
N ARG A 5 9.78 -5.32 3.83
CA ARG A 5 9.46 -6.42 2.92
C ARG A 5 9.77 -6.08 1.48
N GLU A 6 9.93 -7.11 0.66
CA GLU A 6 10.10 -6.95 -0.78
C GLU A 6 8.79 -6.43 -1.40
N CYS A 7 8.91 -5.34 -2.15
CA CYS A 7 7.82 -4.72 -2.85
C CYS A 7 8.00 -4.98 -4.36
N PRO A 8 7.12 -5.76 -5.01
CA PRO A 8 7.26 -6.10 -6.43
C PRO A 8 7.10 -4.88 -7.35
N THR A 9 6.36 -3.84 -6.93
CA THR A 9 6.23 -2.61 -7.72
C THR A 9 7.46 -1.70 -7.60
N CYS A 10 8.16 -1.71 -6.47
CA CYS A 10 9.38 -0.92 -6.26
C CYS A 10 10.66 -1.69 -6.61
N GLY A 11 10.58 -3.01 -6.86
CA GLY A 11 11.72 -3.88 -7.15
C GLY A 11 12.75 -4.00 -6.02
N SER A 12 12.38 -3.62 -4.78
CA SER A 12 13.30 -3.46 -3.66
C SER A 12 12.62 -3.73 -2.32
N ARG A 13 13.41 -3.90 -1.25
CA ARG A 13 12.87 -3.94 0.12
C ARG A 13 12.45 -2.53 0.53
N GLN A 14 11.19 -2.40 0.88
CA GLN A 14 10.58 -1.15 1.34
C GLN A 14 9.95 -1.35 2.71
N ASP A 15 9.70 -0.25 3.41
CA ASP A 15 8.92 -0.27 4.62
C ASP A 15 7.43 -0.34 4.31
N PHE A 16 6.75 -1.21 5.03
CA PHE A 16 5.32 -1.45 4.93
C PHE A 16 4.66 -1.05 6.24
N ARG A 17 3.50 -0.39 6.15
CA ARG A 17 2.63 -0.10 7.29
C ARG A 17 1.29 -0.80 7.15
N LYS A 18 0.60 -1.05 8.26
CA LYS A 18 -0.79 -1.51 8.22
C LYS A 18 -1.65 -0.52 7.43
N LEU A 19 -2.63 -1.06 6.71
CA LEU A 19 -3.67 -0.24 6.11
C LEU A 19 -4.42 0.54 7.20
N ASN A 20 -4.75 1.79 6.89
CA ASN A 20 -5.63 2.65 7.68
C ASN A 20 -7.10 2.31 7.37
N ASP A 21 -8.04 2.77 8.20
CA ASP A 21 -9.46 2.43 8.04
C ASP A 21 -10.05 2.82 6.68
N ALA A 22 -9.63 3.95 6.10
CA ALA A 22 -10.04 4.35 4.75
C ALA A 22 -9.54 3.38 3.66
N GLU A 23 -8.31 2.91 3.76
CA GLU A 23 -7.70 1.96 2.82
C GLU A 23 -8.35 0.58 2.97
N LYS A 24 -8.57 0.13 4.21
CA LYS A 24 -9.31 -1.08 4.52
C LYS A 24 -10.72 -1.06 3.93
N ALA A 25 -11.43 0.06 4.06
CA ALA A 25 -12.77 0.23 3.51
C ALA A 25 -12.76 0.16 1.97
N ALA A 26 -11.76 0.77 1.33
CA ALA A 26 -11.61 0.70 -0.12
C ALA A 26 -11.34 -0.73 -0.61
N VAL A 27 -10.45 -1.47 0.07
CA VAL A 27 -10.18 -2.87 -0.26
C VAL A 27 -11.42 -3.73 -0.08
N ARG A 28 -12.22 -3.50 0.98
CA ARG A 28 -13.50 -4.21 1.18
C ARG A 28 -14.54 -3.86 0.12
N ALA A 29 -14.60 -2.61 -0.34
CA ALA A 29 -15.52 -2.20 -1.39
C ALA A 29 -15.21 -2.91 -2.73
N GLU A 30 -13.94 -3.16 -3.02
CA GLU A 30 -13.51 -3.83 -4.25
C GLU A 30 -13.54 -5.38 -4.15
N LYS A 31 -12.99 -5.94 -3.06
CA LYS A 31 -12.83 -7.39 -2.87
C LYS A 31 -14.06 -8.06 -2.20
N GLY A 32 -14.96 -7.26 -1.63
CA GLY A 32 -16.14 -7.71 -0.88
C GLY A 32 -15.98 -7.60 0.64
N GLU A 33 -17.09 -7.43 1.35
CA GLU A 33 -17.13 -7.17 2.80
C GLU A 33 -16.51 -8.27 3.67
N ARG A 34 -16.52 -9.52 3.17
CA ARG A 34 -15.91 -10.68 3.85
C ARG A 34 -14.39 -10.74 3.70
N HIS A 35 -13.79 -9.85 2.91
CA HIS A 35 -12.34 -9.85 2.70
C HIS A 35 -11.58 -9.41 3.96
N PHE A 36 -10.58 -10.20 4.35
CA PHE A 36 -9.83 -9.96 5.59
C PHE A 36 -8.75 -8.88 5.40
N VAL A 37 -9.05 -7.67 5.84
CA VAL A 37 -8.18 -6.49 5.65
C VAL A 37 -7.26 -6.15 6.83
N ASN A 38 -7.43 -6.81 7.99
CA ASN A 38 -6.71 -6.47 9.21
C ASN A 38 -5.24 -6.88 9.22
N ASN A 39 -4.84 -7.77 8.29
CA ASN A 39 -3.46 -8.21 8.13
C ASN A 39 -2.84 -7.73 6.80
N LEU A 40 -3.45 -6.72 6.18
CA LEU A 40 -2.92 -6.09 4.97
C LEU A 40 -2.03 -4.91 5.34
N TRP A 41 -0.92 -4.82 4.61
CA TRP A 41 0.10 -3.81 4.79
C TRP A 41 0.44 -3.18 3.45
N ARG A 42 0.47 -1.86 3.36
CA ARG A 42 0.92 -1.14 2.16
C ARG A 42 2.36 -0.72 2.26
N CYS A 43 3.00 -0.64 1.11
CA CYS A 43 4.27 0.04 0.95
C CYS A 43 4.14 1.52 1.34
N THR A 44 5.18 2.07 1.96
CA THR A 44 5.30 3.49 2.35
C THR A 44 6.17 4.28 1.40
N ALA A 45 6.73 3.65 0.36
CA ALA A 45 7.44 4.35 -0.69
C ALA A 45 6.49 5.36 -1.38
N LYS A 46 6.98 6.58 -1.60
CA LYS A 46 6.22 7.65 -2.27
C LYS A 46 5.73 7.18 -3.64
N GLY A 47 4.48 7.48 -3.96
CA GLY A 47 3.84 7.04 -5.20
C GLY A 47 3.47 5.55 -5.27
N CYS A 48 3.93 4.72 -4.34
CA CYS A 48 3.64 3.28 -4.35
C CYS A 48 2.31 2.95 -3.69
N LEU A 49 1.47 2.23 -4.43
CA LEU A 49 0.13 1.83 -4.00
C LEU A 49 0.06 0.35 -3.63
N TRP A 50 1.16 -0.38 -3.71
CA TRP A 50 1.17 -1.82 -3.47
C TRP A 50 0.86 -2.15 -2.01
N TYR A 51 -0.07 -3.07 -1.80
CA TYR A 51 -0.35 -3.66 -0.50
C TYR A 51 -0.30 -5.19 -0.56
N GLN A 52 0.04 -5.82 0.57
CA GLN A 52 0.15 -7.27 0.68
C GLN A 52 -0.11 -7.77 2.12
N PRO A 53 -0.44 -9.06 2.28
CA PRO A 53 -0.47 -9.71 3.59
C PRO A 53 0.89 -9.65 4.32
N TYR A 54 0.86 -9.61 5.66
CA TYR A 54 2.07 -9.52 6.51
C TYR A 54 3.17 -10.55 6.18
N LEU A 55 2.79 -11.81 5.94
CA LEU A 55 3.74 -12.93 5.75
C LEU A 55 3.94 -13.32 4.29
N HIS A 56 3.15 -12.78 3.35
CA HIS A 56 3.10 -13.27 1.98
C HIS A 56 3.03 -12.10 1.00
N THR A 57 3.96 -12.08 0.03
CA THR A 57 3.89 -11.23 -1.16
C THR A 57 2.79 -11.69 -2.12
N ARG A 58 2.49 -13.00 -2.15
CA ARG A 58 1.43 -13.59 -2.97
C ARG A 58 0.07 -13.28 -2.36
N GLY A 59 -0.81 -12.63 -3.12
CA GLY A 59 -2.11 -12.14 -2.65
C GLY A 59 -2.12 -10.65 -2.29
N GLY A 60 -1.04 -9.93 -2.59
CA GLY A 60 -1.06 -8.46 -2.64
C GLY A 60 -1.74 -7.93 -3.90
N ASP A 61 -2.13 -6.67 -3.83
CA ASP A 61 -2.78 -5.93 -4.91
C ASP A 61 -2.42 -4.44 -4.81
N VAL A 62 -3.02 -3.62 -5.67
CA VAL A 62 -2.76 -2.18 -5.75
C VAL A 62 -3.92 -1.42 -5.12
N LEU A 63 -3.63 -0.51 -4.21
CA LEU A 63 -4.64 0.41 -3.69
C LEU A 63 -5.14 1.34 -4.80
N PRO A 64 -6.38 1.84 -4.71
CA PRO A 64 -6.90 2.84 -5.63
C PRO A 64 -6.02 4.11 -5.68
N GLU A 65 -5.93 4.73 -6.87
CA GLU A 65 -5.06 5.90 -7.10
C GLU A 65 -5.31 7.09 -6.18
N LYS A 66 -6.51 7.22 -5.62
CA LYS A 66 -6.83 8.24 -4.60
C LYS A 66 -5.97 8.17 -3.33
N PHE A 67 -5.29 7.04 -3.09
CA PHE A 67 -4.36 6.85 -1.97
C PHE A 67 -2.89 7.06 -2.36
N ARG A 68 -2.63 7.50 -3.60
CA ARG A 68 -1.29 7.78 -4.07
C ARG A 68 -0.82 9.01 -3.33
N GLU A 69 0.27 8.84 -2.59
CA GLU A 69 1.01 9.97 -2.05
C GLU A 69 1.83 10.51 -3.21
N ASP A 70 1.43 11.67 -3.74
CA ASP A 70 2.23 12.38 -4.73
C ASP A 70 3.63 12.63 -4.16
N PRO A 71 4.69 12.51 -4.98
CA PRO A 71 5.98 13.04 -4.58
C PRO A 71 5.76 14.52 -4.19
N PRO A 72 6.45 15.03 -3.16
CA PRO A 72 6.39 16.46 -2.87
C PRO A 72 6.69 17.22 -4.16
N PRO A 73 5.97 18.32 -4.45
CA PRO A 73 6.29 19.13 -5.63
C PRO A 73 7.77 19.45 -5.58
N GLU A 74 8.49 19.07 -6.63
CA GLU A 74 9.91 19.41 -6.74
C GLU A 74 10.01 20.95 -6.65
N PRO A 75 10.78 21.51 -5.70
CA PRO A 75 10.92 22.95 -5.60
C PRO A 75 11.81 23.42 -6.75
N GLY A 76 11.23 23.72 -7.92
CA GLY A 76 11.99 24.26 -9.05
C GLY A 76 11.35 24.13 -10.43
N ALA A 77 10.11 24.56 -10.60
CA ALA A 77 9.63 25.03 -11.90
C ALA A 77 9.38 26.53 -11.78
N ASP A 78 10.45 27.31 -11.99
CA ASP A 78 10.41 28.75 -12.29
C ASP A 78 10.54 28.92 -13.81
#